data_AF-A0A958IW01-F1
#
_entry.id   AF-A0A958IW01-F1
#
_cell.length_a   1.000
_cell.length_b   1.000
_cell.length_c   1.000
_cell.angle_alpha   90.00
_cell.angle_beta   90.00
_cell.angle_gamma   90.00
#
_symmetry.space_group_name_H-M   'P 1'
#
loop_
_entity.id
_entity.type
_entity.pdbx_description
1 polymer ?
#
loop_
_entity_poly.entity_id
_entity_poly.type
_entity_poly.pdbx_seq_one_letter_code
_entity_poly.pdbx_strand_id
1 'polypeptide(L)' 'LLFNKHSTQFIASRRAVLEHKEWQGELYQVTKEGREIIVESRWTLVHDKQGEAKSILVVNTDITDKKKIEAQFLRA' A
#
# COMPACT_ATOMS: atom_id res chain seq x y z
N LEU A 1 0.40 -9.20 6.03
CA LEU A 1 -0.47 -8.45 5.10
C LEU A 1 -0.40 -9.14 3.75
N LEU A 2 -1.54 -9.33 3.11
CA LEU A 2 -1.67 -9.94 1.80
C LEU A 2 -2.18 -8.87 0.84
N PHE A 3 -1.42 -8.63 -0.23
CA PHE A 3 -1.87 -7.81 -1.34
C PHE A 3 -2.77 -8.66 -2.25
N ASN A 4 -3.95 -8.16 -2.56
CA ASN A 4 -4.70 -8.69 -3.69
C ASN A 4 -4.02 -8.25 -4.99
N LYS A 5 -3.22 -9.14 -5.59
CA LYS A 5 -2.44 -8.84 -6.80
C LYS A 5 -3.29 -8.51 -8.03
N HIS A 6 -4.59 -8.81 -7.99
CA HIS A 6 -5.54 -8.51 -9.06
C HIS A 6 -6.27 -7.19 -8.86
N SER A 7 -6.09 -6.51 -7.72
CA SER A 7 -6.76 -5.22 -7.52
C SER A 7 -6.18 -4.17 -8.45
N THR A 8 -7.05 -3.36 -9.05
CA THR A 8 -6.64 -2.22 -9.90
C THR A 8 -5.67 -1.31 -9.17
N GLN A 9 -5.88 -1.11 -7.87
CA GLN A 9 -5.04 -0.28 -7.02
C GLN A 9 -3.63 -0.85 -6.84
N PHE A 10 -3.49 -2.18 -6.65
CA PHE A 10 -2.19 -2.84 -6.57
C PHE A 10 -1.44 -2.74 -7.91
N ILE A 11 -2.14 -2.96 -9.02
CA ILE A 11 -1.53 -2.89 -10.36
C ILE A 11 -1.04 -1.46 -10.65
N ALA A 12 -1.87 -0.46 -10.37
CA ALA A 12 -1.55 0.95 -10.58
C ALA A 12 -0.37 1.41 -9.69
N SER A 13 -0.39 1.11 -8.39
CA SER A 13 0.71 1.44 -7.47
C SER A 13 2.01 0.73 -7.84
N ARG A 14 1.94 -0.55 -8.25
CA ARG A 14 3.10 -1.30 -8.73
C ARG A 14 3.69 -0.69 -9.99
N ARG A 15 2.86 -0.26 -10.93
CA ARG A 15 3.33 0.44 -12.14
C ARG A 15 4.00 1.76 -11.77
N ALA A 16 3.35 2.57 -10.92
CA ALA A 16 3.85 3.87 -10.51
C ALA A 16 5.23 3.77 -9.82
N VAL A 17 5.44 2.82 -8.89
CA VAL A 17 6.75 2.68 -8.24
C VAL A 17 7.84 2.21 -9.21
N LEU A 18 7.50 1.44 -10.24
CA LEU A 18 8.47 1.00 -11.25
C LEU A 18 8.86 2.15 -12.19
N GLU A 19 7.92 3.06 -12.49
CA GLU A 19 8.16 4.22 -13.35
C GLU A 19 8.83 5.38 -12.60
N HIS A 20 8.42 5.64 -11.36
CA HIS A 20 8.80 6.82 -10.58
C HIS A 20 9.73 6.54 -9.41
N LYS A 21 10.14 5.27 -9.21
CA LYS A 21 10.98 4.79 -8.10
C LYS A 21 10.33 4.85 -6.71
N GLU A 22 9.23 5.56 -6.56
CA GLU A 22 8.46 5.65 -5.33
C GLU A 22 6.96 5.72 -5.60
N TRP A 23 6.17 5.30 -4.61
CA TRP A 23 4.74 5.50 -4.60
C TRP A 23 4.24 5.65 -3.16
N GLN A 24 3.24 6.50 -2.94
CA GLN A 24 2.57 6.64 -1.64
C GLN A 24 1.06 6.74 -1.85
N GLY A 25 0.29 6.09 -0.98
CA GLY A 25 -1.16 6.19 -0.97
C GLY A 25 -1.82 5.19 -0.03
N GLU A 26 -3.15 5.23 0.03
CA GLU A 26 -3.93 4.29 0.83
C GLU A 26 -4.20 3.01 0.03
N LEU A 27 -4.13 1.83 0.67
CA LEU A 27 -4.45 0.54 0.07
C LEU A 27 -5.37 -0.28 0.97
N TYR A 28 -6.28 -1.02 0.35
CA TYR A 28 -7.00 -2.09 1.04
C TYR A 28 -6.16 -3.36 1.06
N GLN A 29 -6.05 -3.99 2.23
CA GLN A 29 -5.28 -5.21 2.43
C GLN A 29 -6.03 -6.20 3.31
N VAL A 30 -5.62 -7.46 3.21
CA VAL A 30 -6.12 -8.53 4.10
C VAL A 30 -4.99 -8.97 5.01
N THR A 31 -5.24 -9.02 6.32
CA THR A 31 -4.31 -9.59 7.29
C THR A 31 -4.15 -11.10 7.08
N LYS A 32 -3.16 -11.73 7.73
CA LYS A 32 -3.03 -13.20 7.67
C LYS A 32 -4.23 -13.93 8.26
N GLU A 33 -4.95 -13.27 9.15
CA GLU A 33 -6.16 -13.76 9.83
C GLU A 33 -7.44 -13.55 8.99
N GLY A 34 -7.33 -13.02 7.77
CA GLY A 34 -8.50 -12.78 6.89
C GLY A 34 -9.23 -11.47 7.15
N ARG A 35 -8.75 -10.62 8.07
CA ARG A 35 -9.35 -9.31 8.36
C ARG A 35 -9.00 -8.28 7.29
N GLU A 36 -9.99 -7.57 6.75
CA GLU A 36 -9.78 -6.42 5.87
C GLU A 36 -9.34 -5.19 6.67
N ILE A 37 -8.32 -4.51 6.18
CA ILE A 37 -7.77 -3.29 6.77
C ILE A 37 -7.48 -2.26 5.67
N ILE A 38 -7.42 -0.99 6.07
CA ILE A 38 -6.95 0.12 5.24
C ILE A 38 -5.58 0.52 5.76
N VAL A 39 -4.58 0.55 4.88
CA VAL A 39 -3.23 0.98 5.23
C VAL A 39 -2.85 2.24 4.47
N GLU A 40 -2.16 3.16 5.13
CA GLU A 40 -1.33 4.15 4.45
C GLU A 40 -0.01 3.45 4.08
N SER A 41 0.34 3.46 2.80
CA SER A 41 1.42 2.65 2.26
C SER A 41 2.44 3.51 1.51
N ARG A 42 3.72 3.24 1.74
CA ARG A 42 4.84 3.84 1.03
C ARG A 42 5.72 2.77 0.41
N TRP A 43 5.93 2.86 -0.90
CA TRP A 43 6.68 1.91 -1.70
C TRP A 43 7.92 2.59 -2.25
N THR A 44 9.06 1.91 -2.18
CA THR A 44 10.34 2.40 -2.70
C THR A 44 10.98 1.30 -3.55
N LEU A 45 11.37 1.65 -4.77
CA LEU A 45 12.12 0.77 -5.65
C LEU A 45 13.58 0.69 -5.19
N VAL A 46 13.96 -0.48 -4.70
CA VAL A 46 15.32 -0.77 -4.25
C VAL A 46 16.11 -1.31 -5.44
N HIS A 47 17.21 -0.64 -5.73
CA HIS A 47 18.15 -1.02 -6.78
C HIS A 47 19.30 -1.84 -6.17
N ASP A 48 19.91 -2.72 -6.96
CA ASP A 48 21.12 -3.42 -6.56
C ASP A 48 22.39 -2.56 -6.77
N LYS A 49 23.56 -3.16 -6.56
CA LYS A 49 24.85 -2.46 -6.70
C LYS A 49 25.18 -2.06 -8.14
N GLN A 50 24.52 -2.67 -9.13
CA GLN A 50 24.66 -2.34 -10.56
C GLN A 50 23.65 -1.27 -11.00
N GLY A 51 22.75 -0.83 -10.11
CA GLY A 51 21.71 0.14 -10.42
C GLY A 51 20.44 -0.47 -10.99
N GLU A 52 20.32 -1.81 -11.01
CA GLU A 52 19.16 -2.51 -11.55
C GLU A 52 18.06 -2.69 -10.50
N ALA A 53 16.80 -2.59 -10.92
CA ALA A 53 15.66 -2.75 -10.04
C ALA A 53 15.61 -4.18 -9.45
N LYS A 54 15.79 -4.30 -8.13
CA LYS A 54 15.90 -5.60 -7.43
C LYS A 54 14.62 -5.98 -6.69
N SER A 55 14.00 -5.02 -6.02
CA SER A 55 12.83 -5.27 -5.16
C SER A 55 12.06 -3.99 -4.87
N ILE A 56 10.85 -4.12 -4.35
CA ILE A 56 10.07 -3.00 -3.82
C ILE A 56 10.02 -3.15 -2.30
N LEU A 57 10.54 -2.18 -1.56
CA LEU A 57 10.35 -2.06 -0.13
C LEU A 57 8.99 -1.41 0.12
N VAL A 58 8.16 -2.02 0.95
CA VAL A 58 6.85 -1.49 1.32
C VAL A 58 6.77 -1.29 2.83
N VAL A 59 6.40 -0.08 3.24
CA VAL A 59 6.08 0.27 4.62
C VAL A 59 4.59 0.60 4.70
N ASN A 60 3.89 -0.05 5.63
CA ASN A 60 2.45 0.11 5.83
C ASN A 60 2.16 0.57 7.26
N THR A 61 1.31 1.58 7.39
CA THR A 61 0.69 1.99 8.64
C THR A 61 -0.79 1.61 8.57
N ASP A 62 -1.28 0.81 9.51
CA ASP A 62 -2.71 0.54 9.62
C ASP A 62 -3.44 1.81 10.06
N ILE A 63 -4.38 2.28 9.23
CA ILE A 63 -5.19 3.47 9.46
C ILE A 63 -6.68 3.13 9.60
N THR A 64 -7.02 1.85 9.76
CA THR A 64 -8.41 1.36 9.76
C THR A 64 -9.26 2.07 10.81
N ASP A 65 -8.76 2.16 12.04
CA ASP A 65 -9.53 2.78 13.12
C ASP A 65 -9.61 4.30 12.99
N LYS A 66 -8.53 4.95 12.49
CA LYS A 66 -8.54 6.37 12.12
C LYS A 66 -9.66 6.66 11.11
N LYS A 67 -9.77 5.86 10.05
CA LYS A 67 -10.81 6.00 9.01
C LYS A 67 -12.22 5.75 9.53
N LYS A 68 -12.40 4.78 10.43
CA LYS A 68 -13.71 4.54 11.07
C LYS A 68 -14.17 5.76 11.87
N ILE A 69 -13.26 6.35 12.65
CA ILE A 69 -13.54 7.55 13.44
C ILE A 69 -13.88 8.73 12.52
N GLU A 70 -13.08 8.99 11.48
CA GLU A 70 -13.36 10.04 10.48
C GLU A 70 -14.74 9.85 9.83
N ALA A 71 -15.11 8.63 9.46
CA ALA A 71 -16.41 8.32 8.86
C ALA A 71 -17.58 8.50 9.84
N GLN A 72 -17.37 8.30 11.15
CA GLN A 72 -18.39 8.57 12.16
C GLN A 72 -18.62 10.07 12.33
N PHE A 73 -17.56 10.87 12.35
CA PHE A 73 -17.66 12.33 12.44
C PHE A 73 -18.37 12.96 11.22
N LEU A 74 -18.16 12.42 10.02
CA LEU A 74 -18.82 12.91 8.79
C LEU A 74 -20.32 12.55 8.70
N ARG A 75 -20.83 11.70 9.59
CA ARG A 75 -22.23 11.24 9.61
C ARG A 75 -23.06 11.90 10.73
N ALA A 76 -22.45 12.72 11.57
CA ALA A 76 -23.11 13.50 12.62
C ALA A 76 -23.40 14.92 12.11
#